data_AF-A0A3A0BWN2-F1
#
_entry.id   AF-A0A3A0BWN2-F1
#
_cell.length_a   1.000
_cell.length_b   1.000
_cell.length_c   1.000
_cell.angle_alpha   90.00
_cell.angle_beta   90.00
_cell.angle_gamma   90.00
#
_symmetry.space_group_name_H-M   'P 1'
#
loop_
_entity.id
_entity.type
_entity.pdbx_description
1 polymer ?
#
loop_
_entity_poly.entity_id
_entity_poly.type
_entity_poly.pdbx_seq_one_letter_code
_entity_poly.pdbx_strand_id
1 'polypeptide(L)' 'MTLDTVIGGCAVFYLDGETRLDGQRIGILEDCIADLDNLLDDMADEHKAYFQRLRQLAMALLDCSRPA' A
#
# COMPACT_ATOMS: atom_id res chain seq x y z
N MET A 1 -10.95 7.26 -4.83
CA MET A 1 -10.71 7.10 -3.38
C MET A 1 -9.26 7.49 -3.12
N THR A 2 -8.90 8.04 -1.98
CA THR A 2 -7.51 8.46 -1.72
C THR A 2 -6.62 7.25 -1.41
N LEU A 3 -5.33 7.29 -1.77
CA LEU A 3 -4.40 6.17 -1.62
C LEU A 3 -4.37 5.59 -0.19
N ASP A 4 -4.46 6.47 0.81
CA ASP A 4 -4.45 6.11 2.23
C ASP A 4 -5.67 5.31 2.66
N THR A 5 -6.86 5.66 2.17
CA THR A 5 -8.10 4.92 2.46
C THR A 5 -8.10 3.53 1.84
N VAL A 6 -7.53 3.39 0.65
CA VAL A 6 -7.43 2.09 -0.06
C VAL A 6 -6.43 1.18 0.64
N ILE A 7 -5.23 1.68 0.92
CA ILE A 7 -4.18 0.93 1.61
C ILE A 7 -4.63 0.56 3.03
N GLY A 8 -5.29 1.49 3.74
CA GLY A 8 -5.88 1.24 5.05
C GLY A 8 -6.94 0.13 5.02
N GLY A 9 -7.80 0.11 4.00
CA GLY A 9 -8.78 -0.97 3.80
C GLY A 9 -8.13 -2.33 3.57
N CYS A 10 -7.03 -2.38 2.84
CA CYS A 10 -6.25 -3.62 2.64
C CYS A 10 -5.59 -4.09 3.95
N ALA A 11 -5.06 -3.14 4.75
CA ALA A 11 -4.49 -3.44 6.05
C ALA A 11 -5.54 -4.04 7.01
N VAL A 12 -6.71 -3.41 7.11
CA VAL A 12 -7.83 -3.90 7.93
C VAL A 12 -8.26 -5.30 7.48
N PHE A 13 -8.38 -5.54 6.17
CA PHE A 13 -8.75 -6.86 5.66
C PHE A 13 -7.73 -7.95 6.03
N TYR A 14 -6.43 -7.66 5.93
CA TYR A 14 -5.36 -8.58 6.30
C TYR A 14 -5.31 -8.85 7.81
N LEU A 15 -5.55 -7.83 8.63
CA LEU A 15 -5.45 -7.94 10.09
C LEU A 15 -6.70 -8.57 10.73
N ASP A 16 -7.90 -8.26 10.23
CA ASP A 16 -9.16 -8.67 10.85
C ASP A 16 -9.80 -9.91 10.19
N GLY A 17 -9.38 -10.27 8.97
CA GLY A 17 -10.08 -11.25 8.15
C GLY A 17 -9.25 -12.48 7.79
N GLU A 18 -8.42 -12.35 6.76
CA GLU A 18 -7.66 -13.44 6.17
C GLU A 18 -6.16 -13.19 6.33
N THR A 19 -5.40 -14.22 6.73
CA THR A 19 -3.93 -14.15 6.88
C THR A 19 -3.19 -13.89 5.56
N ARG A 20 -3.90 -13.74 4.44
CA ARG A 20 -3.36 -13.40 3.12
C ARG A 20 -4.33 -12.49 2.39
N LEU A 21 -3.80 -11.56 1.60
CA LEU A 21 -4.60 -10.80 0.66
C LEU A 21 -4.99 -11.67 -0.54
N ASP A 22 -6.21 -11.47 -1.04
CA ASP A 22 -6.63 -12.03 -2.31
C ASP A 22 -5.97 -11.31 -3.51
N GLY A 23 -6.08 -11.91 -4.69
CA GLY A 23 -5.47 -11.39 -5.92
C GLY A 23 -5.97 -10.00 -6.32
N GLN A 24 -7.22 -9.64 -5.99
CA GLN A 24 -7.75 -8.31 -6.29
C GLN A 24 -7.06 -7.26 -5.43
N ARG A 25 -6.92 -7.51 -4.13
CA ARG A 25 -6.25 -6.61 -3.17
C ARG A 25 -4.76 -6.49 -3.45
N ILE A 26 -4.12 -7.57 -3.89
CA ILE A 26 -2.72 -7.55 -4.35
C ILE A 26 -2.57 -6.57 -5.53
N GLY A 27 -3.39 -6.72 -6.58
CA GLY A 27 -3.33 -5.81 -7.74
C GLY A 27 -3.59 -4.35 -7.36
N ILE A 28 -4.56 -4.10 -6.47
CA ILE A 28 -4.85 -2.76 -5.95
C ILE A 28 -3.63 -2.16 -5.24
N LEU A 29 -2.91 -2.93 -4.42
CA LEU A 29 -1.72 -2.45 -3.72
C LEU A 29 -0.56 -2.19 -4.69
N GLU A 30 -0.39 -3.03 -5.71
CA GLU A 30 0.64 -2.82 -6.76
C GLU A 30 0.39 -1.52 -7.52
N ASP A 31 -0.85 -1.23 -7.90
CA ASP A 31 -1.24 0.04 -8.53
C ASP A 31 -0.99 1.23 -7.59
N CYS A 32 -1.36 1.11 -6.30
CA CYS A 32 -1.13 2.16 -5.32
C CYS A 32 0.36 2.46 -5.10
N ILE A 33 1.22 1.43 -5.14
CA ILE A 33 2.68 1.62 -5.02
C ILE A 33 3.23 2.33 -6.25
N ALA A 34 2.77 1.97 -7.45
CA ALA A 34 3.19 2.64 -8.68
C ALA A 34 2.79 4.13 -8.66
N ASP A 35 1.57 4.44 -8.23
CA ASP A 35 1.09 5.81 -8.06
C ASP A 35 1.93 6.58 -7.02
N LEU A 36 2.26 5.94 -5.89
CA LEU A 36 3.11 6.53 -4.86
C LEU A 36 4.54 6.75 -5.36
N ASP A 37 5.11 5.84 -6.11
CA ASP A 37 6.45 6.00 -6.69
C ASP A 37 6.52 7.20 -7.63
N ASN A 38 5.52 7.34 -8.52
CA ASN A 38 5.42 8.51 -9.40
C ASN A 38 5.25 9.82 -8.61
N LEU A 39 4.41 9.81 -7.57
CA LEU A 39 4.13 11.01 -6.79
C LEU A 39 5.33 11.44 -5.92
N LEU A 40 6.04 10.47 -5.33
CA LEU A 40 7.14 10.72 -4.39
C LEU A 40 8.33 11.40 -5.06
N ASP A 41 8.56 11.18 -6.35
CA ASP A 41 9.65 11.80 -7.11
C ASP A 41 9.43 13.32 -7.30
N ASP A 42 8.19 13.75 -7.46
CA ASP A 42 7.83 15.17 -7.70
C ASP A 42 7.50 15.96 -6.42
N MET A 43 7.50 15.29 -5.27
CA MET A 43 7.06 15.86 -4.00
C MET A 43 8.18 16.55 -3.20
N ALA A 44 7.84 17.69 -2.59
CA ALA A 44 8.67 18.36 -1.60
C ALA A 44 8.82 17.53 -0.31
N ASP A 45 10.00 17.60 0.30
CA ASP A 45 10.40 16.76 1.45
C ASP A 45 9.42 16.83 2.64
N GLU A 46 8.79 17.98 2.86
CA GLU A 46 7.86 18.22 3.98
C GLU A 46 6.61 17.34 3.95
N HIS A 47 6.19 16.89 2.77
CA HIS A 47 5.04 16.02 2.59
C HIS A 47 5.44 14.58 2.27
N LYS A 48 6.66 14.38 1.76
CA LYS A 48 7.19 13.09 1.30
C LYS A 48 7.16 12.01 2.40
N ALA A 49 7.41 12.40 3.64
CA ALA A 49 7.48 11.47 4.78
C ALA A 49 6.17 10.68 5.01
N TYR A 50 5.01 11.31 4.83
CA TYR A 50 3.72 10.62 5.01
C TYR A 50 3.50 9.58 3.90
N PHE A 51 3.68 9.98 2.65
CA PHE A 51 3.48 9.10 1.49
C PHE A 51 4.52 7.98 1.43
N GLN A 52 5.75 8.21 1.90
CA GLN A 52 6.75 7.15 2.07
C GLN A 52 6.31 6.09 3.08
N ARG A 53 5.75 6.48 4.22
CA ARG A 53 5.22 5.52 5.20
C ARG A 53 4.05 4.74 4.62
N LEU A 54 3.20 5.39 3.84
CA LEU A 54 2.08 4.74 3.17
C LEU A 54 2.55 3.70 2.15
N ARG A 55 3.59 4.03 1.36
CA ARG A 55 4.24 3.10 0.45
C ARG A 55 4.86 1.91 1.18
N GLN A 56 5.58 2.15 2.27
CA GLN A 56 6.17 1.10 3.09
C GLN A 56 5.11 0.14 3.64
N LEU A 57 3.97 0.66 4.09
CA LEU A 57 2.85 -0.16 4.54
C LEU A 57 2.29 -1.04 3.41
N ALA A 58 2.06 -0.47 2.22
CA ALA A 58 1.59 -1.23 1.06
C ALA A 58 2.56 -2.35 0.66
N MET A 59 3.86 -2.08 0.65
CA MET A 59 4.89 -3.10 0.38
C MET A 59 4.89 -4.21 1.42
N ALA A 60 4.82 -3.87 2.71
CA ALA A 60 4.79 -4.86 3.78
C ALA A 60 3.56 -5.78 3.67
N LEU A 61 2.40 -5.25 3.29
CA LEU A 61 1.19 -6.04 3.05
C LEU A 61 1.34 -6.99 1.85
N LEU A 62 2.01 -6.56 0.78
CA LEU A 62 2.31 -7.41 -0.37
C LEU A 62 3.30 -8.54 -0.01
N ASP A 63 4.36 -8.22 0.72
CA ASP A 63 5.37 -9.19 1.14
C ASP A 63 4.76 -10.28 2.03
N CYS A 64 3.86 -9.92 2.95
CA CYS A 64 3.11 -10.88 3.76
C CYS A 64 2.15 -11.76 2.95
N SER A 65 1.75 -11.33 1.75
CA SER A 65 0.77 -12.03 0.92
C SER A 65 1.39 -12.97 -0.12
N ARG A 66 2.66 -12.74 -0.47
CA ARG A 66 3.44 -13.61 -1.36
C ARG A 66 3.92 -14.85 -0.59
N PRO A 67 3.79 -16.07 -1.15
CA PRO A 67 4.40 -17.26 -0.56
C PRO A 67 5.93 -17.13 -0.62
N ALA A 68 6.59 -17.56 0.46
CA ALA A 68 8.05 -17.65 0.55
C ALA A 68 8.65 -18.62 -0.48
#